data_AF-A0A3D1AT22-F1
#
_entry.id   AF-A0A3D1AT22-F1
#
_cell.length_a   1.000
_cell.length_b   1.000
_cell.length_c   1.000
_cell.angle_alpha   90.00
_cell.angle_beta   90.00
_cell.angle_gamma   90.00
#
_symmetry.space_group_name_H-M   'P 1'
#
loop_
_entity.id
_entity.type
_entity.pdbx_description
1 polymer ?
#
loop_
_entity_poly.entity_id
_entity_poly.type
_entity_poly.pdbx_seq_one_letter_code
_entity_poly.pdbx_strand_id
1 'polypeptide(L)'
;TARLNFPEPPAARIRLLWQRMSTNASFFEAVSVAAGSLRSSKLRSFLTLLGVILATATLITVMSVIEGMDRYIAEHISDDLGADSFVIARIVMVGQWDPKKYMQMLRRNPELNEEEFRFLRENAKLSREIGLEDDRNAVAHYESQRIERVDLVGATSNIGLIGNYTALTGHFPLD
;
A
#
# COMPACT_ATOMS: atom_id res chain seq x y z
N THR A 1 8.58 20.46 -91.52
CA THR A 1 8.86 20.49 -90.07
C THR A 1 8.05 19.39 -89.40
N ALA A 2 8.69 18.25 -89.12
CA ALA A 2 8.02 17.04 -88.64
C ALA A 2 7.63 17.16 -87.15
N ARG A 3 6.35 16.96 -86.81
CA ARG A 3 5.92 16.73 -85.42
C ARG A 3 5.79 15.22 -85.21
N LEU A 4 6.68 14.66 -84.40
CA LEU A 4 6.60 13.30 -83.88
C LEU A 4 5.44 13.23 -82.89
N ASN A 5 4.39 12.48 -83.23
CA ASN A 5 3.24 12.22 -82.38
C ASN A 5 3.52 10.91 -81.60
N PHE A 6 3.90 11.04 -80.33
CA PHE A 6 4.08 9.90 -79.42
C PHE A 6 2.71 9.50 -78.84
N PRO A 7 2.29 8.22 -78.89
CA PRO A 7 1.10 7.78 -78.19
C PRO A 7 1.36 7.76 -76.67
N GLU A 8 0.46 8.36 -75.89
CA GLU A 8 0.56 8.40 -74.42
C GLU A 8 0.48 6.99 -73.80
N PRO A 9 1.23 6.71 -72.72
CA PRO A 9 1.19 5.41 -72.04
C PRO A 9 -0.15 5.21 -71.31
N PRO A 10 -0.71 3.98 -71.27
CA PRO A 10 -1.99 3.68 -70.64
C PRO A 10 -1.86 3.61 -69.11
N ALA A 11 -1.54 4.73 -68.47
CA ALA A 11 -1.51 4.87 -67.01
C ALA A 11 -2.91 4.77 -66.36
N ALA A 12 -3.98 4.69 -67.18
CA ALA A 12 -5.36 4.62 -66.71
C ALA A 12 -5.84 3.21 -66.32
N ARG A 13 -5.11 2.12 -66.64
CA ARG A 13 -5.57 0.75 -66.34
C ARG A 13 -5.06 0.15 -65.03
N ILE A 14 -4.10 0.77 -64.36
CA ILE A 14 -3.48 0.21 -63.14
C ILE A 14 -4.21 0.63 -61.85
N ARG A 15 -5.10 1.63 -61.91
CA ARG A 15 -5.84 2.15 -60.74
C ARG A 15 -7.02 1.31 -60.25
N LEU A 16 -7.39 0.25 -60.96
CA LEU A 16 -8.60 -0.55 -60.65
C LEU A 16 -8.34 -1.81 -59.81
N LEU A 17 -7.09 -2.08 -59.41
CA LEU A 17 -6.74 -3.25 -58.59
C LEU A 17 -6.59 -2.97 -57.09
N TRP A 18 -7.02 -1.80 -56.61
CA TRP A 18 -7.23 -1.59 -55.17
C TRP A 18 -8.67 -1.97 -54.81
N GLN A 19 -8.95 -3.27 -54.88
CA GLN A 19 -10.22 -3.83 -54.46
C GLN A 19 -10.32 -3.65 -52.94
N ARG A 20 -11.26 -2.78 -52.57
CA ARG A 20 -11.70 -2.46 -51.21
C ARG A 20 -12.13 -3.74 -50.50
N MET A 21 -11.23 -4.33 -49.73
CA MET A 21 -11.60 -5.31 -48.71
C MET A 21 -12.57 -4.62 -47.75
N SER A 22 -13.83 -5.04 -47.80
CA SER A 22 -14.80 -4.73 -46.76
C SER A 22 -14.38 -5.50 -45.50
N THR A 23 -13.57 -4.86 -44.67
CA THR A 23 -12.96 -5.46 -43.48
C THR A 23 -14.02 -5.94 -42.47
N ASN A 24 -15.19 -5.29 -42.45
CA ASN A 24 -16.25 -5.58 -41.49
C ASN A 24 -17.05 -6.84 -41.85
N ALA A 25 -17.32 -7.09 -43.14
CA ALA A 25 -18.03 -8.29 -43.57
C ALA A 25 -17.18 -9.56 -43.36
N SER A 26 -15.88 -9.46 -43.65
CA SER A 26 -14.93 -10.56 -43.47
C SER A 26 -14.72 -10.93 -42.00
N PHE A 27 -14.70 -9.96 -41.08
CA PHE A 27 -14.54 -10.24 -39.65
C PHE A 27 -15.76 -10.97 -39.07
N PHE A 28 -16.98 -10.53 -39.40
CA PHE A 28 -18.21 -11.19 -38.94
C PHE A 28 -18.35 -12.61 -39.49
N GLU A 29 -18.00 -12.82 -40.76
CA GLU A 29 -18.01 -14.13 -41.38
C GLU A 29 -17.00 -15.07 -40.70
N ALA A 30 -15.77 -14.59 -40.43
CA ALA A 30 -14.75 -15.32 -39.70
C ALA A 30 -15.18 -15.68 -38.26
N VAL A 31 -15.81 -14.75 -37.54
CA VAL A 31 -16.36 -15.00 -36.19
C VAL A 31 -17.48 -16.03 -36.24
N SER A 32 -18.36 -15.97 -37.23
CA SER A 32 -19.45 -16.95 -37.38
C SER A 32 -18.92 -18.37 -37.66
N VAL A 33 -17.88 -18.50 -38.49
CA VAL A 33 -17.22 -19.76 -38.81
C VAL A 33 -16.47 -20.32 -37.60
N ALA A 34 -15.79 -19.46 -36.84
CA ALA A 34 -15.14 -19.84 -35.59
C ALA A 34 -16.16 -20.29 -34.53
N ALA A 35 -17.28 -19.59 -34.38
CA ALA A 35 -18.37 -19.96 -33.47
C ALA A 35 -19.02 -21.31 -33.85
N GLY A 36 -19.21 -21.56 -35.15
CA GLY A 36 -19.65 -22.87 -35.66
C GLY A 36 -18.66 -23.98 -35.30
N SER A 37 -17.35 -23.73 -35.41
CA SER A 37 -16.30 -24.69 -35.08
C SER A 37 -16.18 -24.97 -33.57
N LEU A 38 -16.34 -23.95 -32.73
CA LEU A 38 -16.42 -24.09 -31.26
C LEU A 38 -17.62 -24.94 -30.85
N ARG A 39 -18.78 -24.73 -31.50
CA ARG A 39 -20.00 -25.51 -31.23
C ARG A 39 -19.90 -26.97 -31.65
N SER A 40 -19.05 -27.27 -32.64
CA SER A 40 -18.73 -28.64 -33.07
C SER A 40 -17.89 -29.42 -32.03
N SER A 41 -16.98 -28.74 -31.32
CA SER A 41 -16.04 -29.38 -30.36
C SER A 41 -16.22 -28.92 -28.90
N LYS A 42 -17.47 -28.96 -28.41
CA LYS A 42 -17.89 -28.44 -27.10
C LYS A 42 -16.97 -28.79 -25.92
N LEU A 43 -16.52 -30.05 -25.81
CA LEU A 43 -15.68 -30.50 -24.70
C LEU A 43 -14.29 -29.84 -24.71
N ARG A 44 -13.65 -29.79 -25.89
CA ARG A 44 -12.31 -29.22 -26.06
C ARG A 44 -12.34 -27.71 -25.82
N SER A 45 -13.28 -27.02 -26.43
CA SER A 45 -13.45 -25.57 -26.28
C SER A 45 -13.79 -25.16 -24.85
N PHE A 46 -14.60 -25.96 -24.15
CA PHE A 46 -14.93 -25.71 -22.75
C PHE A 46 -13.71 -25.85 -21.83
N LEU A 47 -12.93 -26.94 -21.97
CA LEU A 47 -11.74 -27.16 -21.16
C LEU A 47 -10.65 -26.10 -21.39
N THR A 48 -10.48 -25.63 -22.64
CA THR A 48 -9.53 -24.55 -22.93
C THR A 48 -9.96 -23.21 -22.34
N LEU A 49 -11.26 -22.89 -22.43
CA LEU A 49 -11.79 -21.66 -21.85
C LEU A 49 -11.69 -21.69 -20.32
N LEU A 50 -12.06 -22.81 -19.70
CA LEU A 50 -11.95 -23.02 -18.27
C LEU A 50 -10.49 -22.87 -17.80
N GLY A 51 -9.54 -23.44 -18.53
CA GLY A 51 -8.11 -23.32 -18.22
C GLY A 51 -7.64 -21.87 -18.21
N VAL A 52 -8.02 -21.07 -19.22
CA VAL A 52 -7.66 -19.65 -19.28
C VAL A 52 -8.31 -18.85 -18.15
N ILE A 53 -9.58 -19.10 -17.85
CA ILE A 53 -10.29 -18.41 -16.76
C ILE A 53 -9.65 -18.72 -15.41
N LEU A 54 -9.33 -19.98 -15.12
CA LEU A 54 -8.69 -20.37 -13.86
C LEU A 54 -7.27 -19.79 -13.76
N ALA A 55 -6.51 -19.75 -14.85
CA ALA A 55 -5.17 -19.17 -14.87
C ALA A 55 -5.18 -17.66 -14.59
N THR A 56 -6.08 -16.90 -15.24
CA THR A 56 -6.15 -15.44 -15.02
C THR A 56 -6.78 -15.09 -13.68
N ALA A 57 -7.80 -15.84 -13.22
CA ALA A 57 -8.44 -15.59 -11.93
C ALA A 57 -7.50 -15.79 -10.75
N THR A 58 -6.68 -16.85 -10.76
CA THR A 58 -5.67 -17.08 -9.71
C THR A 58 -4.59 -16.01 -9.72
N LEU A 59 -4.12 -15.59 -10.90
CA LEU A 59 -3.16 -14.49 -11.03
C LEU A 59 -3.71 -13.18 -10.45
N ILE A 60 -4.93 -12.80 -10.83
CA ILE A 60 -5.58 -11.58 -10.32
C ILE A 60 -5.73 -11.67 -8.80
N THR A 61 -6.18 -12.82 -8.29
CA THR A 61 -6.35 -13.04 -6.84
C THR A 61 -5.04 -12.84 -6.09
N VAL A 62 -3.94 -13.45 -6.56
CA VAL A 62 -2.63 -13.33 -5.91
C VAL A 62 -2.13 -11.89 -5.95
N MET A 63 -2.25 -11.21 -7.09
CA MET A 63 -1.85 -9.80 -7.21
C MET A 63 -2.63 -8.90 -6.27
N SER A 64 -3.95 -9.09 -6.16
CA SER A 64 -4.79 -8.35 -5.21
C SER A 64 -4.44 -8.63 -3.76
N VAL A 65 -4.07 -9.87 -3.42
CA VAL A 65 -3.64 -10.21 -2.06
C VAL A 65 -2.30 -9.56 -1.73
N ILE A 66 -1.33 -9.58 -2.65
CA ILE A 66 -0.02 -8.95 -2.46
C ILE A 66 -0.21 -7.44 -2.26
N GLU A 67 -0.93 -6.78 -3.17
CA GLU A 67 -1.14 -5.33 -3.07
C GLU A 67 -1.99 -4.95 -1.84
N GLY A 68 -2.98 -5.79 -1.49
CA GLY A 68 -3.77 -5.60 -0.28
C GLY A 68 -2.94 -5.76 0.99
N MET A 69 -2.03 -6.74 1.02
CA MET A 69 -1.11 -6.95 2.14
C MET A 69 -0.07 -5.83 2.25
N ASP A 70 0.47 -5.35 1.13
CA ASP A 70 1.40 -4.23 1.11
C ASP A 70 0.73 -2.96 1.69
N ARG A 71 -0.52 -2.69 1.31
CA ARG A 71 -1.31 -1.58 1.89
C ARG A 71 -1.65 -1.83 3.37
N TYR A 72 -2.07 -3.03 3.72
CA TYR A 72 -2.40 -3.40 5.09
C TYR A 72 -1.19 -3.23 6.03
N ILE A 73 0.00 -3.66 5.60
CA ILE A 73 1.26 -3.49 6.34
C ILE A 73 1.63 -2.01 6.42
N ALA A 74 1.48 -1.27 5.32
CA ALA A 74 1.73 0.17 5.33
C ALA A 74 0.82 0.90 6.32
N GLU A 75 -0.46 0.55 6.43
CA GLU A 75 -1.39 1.13 7.41
C GLU A 75 -1.04 0.69 8.84
N HIS A 76 -0.92 -0.62 9.10
CA HIS A 76 -0.75 -1.13 10.46
C HIS A 76 0.62 -0.85 11.08
N ILE A 77 1.69 -0.75 10.28
CA ILE A 77 3.02 -0.37 10.80
C ILE A 77 3.16 1.16 10.90
N SER A 78 2.54 1.92 9.99
CA SER A 78 2.65 3.39 10.04
C SER A 78 1.78 4.03 11.12
N ASP A 79 0.74 3.34 11.59
CA ASP A 79 -0.17 3.89 12.60
C ASP A 79 0.43 3.89 14.01
N ASP A 80 1.21 2.86 14.40
CA ASP A 80 1.83 2.83 15.75
C ASP A 80 3.18 3.55 15.79
N LEU A 81 3.93 3.53 14.69
CA LEU A 81 5.23 4.15 14.55
C LEU A 81 5.37 4.60 13.10
N GLY A 82 4.90 5.82 12.79
CA GLY A 82 5.04 6.40 11.45
C GLY A 82 6.45 6.15 10.90
N ALA A 83 6.58 5.82 9.61
CA ALA A 83 7.80 5.26 9.00
C ALA A 83 9.12 6.04 9.25
N ASP A 84 9.04 7.27 9.78
CA ASP A 84 10.15 8.15 10.15
C ASP A 84 10.30 8.38 11.69
N SER A 85 9.66 7.56 12.53
CA SER A 85 9.66 7.71 13.99
C SER A 85 10.66 6.76 14.68
N PHE A 86 11.33 7.28 15.71
CA PHE A 86 12.27 6.52 16.54
C PHE A 86 11.85 6.62 17.99
N VAL A 87 11.73 5.48 18.67
CA VAL A 87 11.43 5.42 20.11
C VAL A 87 12.72 5.21 20.89
N ILE A 88 12.99 6.10 21.84
CA ILE A 88 14.08 5.96 22.79
C ILE A 88 13.47 5.51 24.11
N ALA A 89 13.67 4.24 24.46
CA ALA A 89 13.24 3.70 25.74
C ALA A 89 14.44 3.16 26.53
N ARG A 90 14.43 3.37 27.85
CA ARG A 90 15.47 2.89 28.77
C ARG A 90 15.60 1.37 28.70
N ILE A 91 14.49 0.66 28.52
CA ILE A 91 14.43 -0.80 28.49
C ILE A 91 13.64 -1.22 27.27
N VAL A 92 14.34 -1.72 26.26
CA VAL A 92 13.70 -2.37 25.11
C VAL A 92 13.92 -3.88 25.26
N MET A 93 12.89 -4.58 25.72
CA MET A 93 12.95 -6.04 25.86
C MET A 93 12.56 -6.69 24.52
N VAL A 94 13.52 -6.78 23.59
CA VAL A 94 13.32 -7.51 22.33
C VAL A 94 13.57 -9.00 22.56
N GLY A 95 12.54 -9.83 22.42
CA GLY A 95 12.63 -11.29 22.45
C GLY A 95 12.20 -11.96 23.77
N GLN A 96 12.81 -13.11 24.10
CA GLN A 96 12.46 -13.90 25.29
C GLN A 96 12.72 -13.13 26.59
N TRP A 97 11.72 -13.14 27.47
CA TRP A 97 11.78 -12.45 28.76
C TRP A 97 12.81 -13.13 29.68
N ASP A 98 13.96 -12.50 29.89
CA ASP A 98 14.99 -12.95 30.82
C ASP A 98 15.15 -11.94 31.99
N PRO A 99 14.76 -12.32 33.22
CA PRO A 99 14.87 -11.44 34.39
C PRO A 99 16.30 -11.00 34.69
N LYS A 100 17.32 -11.81 34.33
CA LYS A 100 18.72 -11.42 34.53
C LYS A 100 19.14 -10.31 33.58
N LYS A 101 18.71 -10.39 32.32
CA LYS A 101 18.99 -9.38 31.29
C LYS A 101 18.29 -8.06 31.62
N TYR A 102 17.05 -8.13 32.10
CA TYR A 102 16.30 -6.97 32.59
C TYR A 102 17.02 -6.25 33.74
N MET A 103 17.47 -7.00 34.75
CA MET A 103 18.18 -6.42 35.90
C MET A 103 19.55 -5.83 35.51
N GLN A 104 20.24 -6.41 34.53
CA GLN A 104 21.48 -5.84 33.99
C GLN A 104 21.22 -4.54 33.22
N MET A 105 20.15 -4.49 32.43
CA MET A 105 19.76 -3.27 31.70
C MET A 105 19.37 -2.14 32.66
N LEU A 106 18.60 -2.43 33.71
CA LEU A 106 18.26 -1.45 34.74
C LEU A 106 19.49 -0.83 35.42
N ARG A 107 20.52 -1.65 35.66
CA ARG A 107 21.76 -1.23 36.31
C ARG A 107 22.70 -0.45 35.39
N ARG A 108 22.70 -0.78 34.09
CA ARG A 108 23.65 -0.20 33.12
C ARG A 108 23.08 1.00 32.39
N ASN A 109 21.77 1.02 32.16
CA ASN A 109 21.12 2.06 31.38
C ASN A 109 20.69 3.21 32.32
N PRO A 110 21.18 4.44 32.07
CA PRO A 110 20.79 5.62 32.85
C PRO A 110 19.28 5.89 32.75
N GLU A 111 18.76 6.65 33.71
CA GLU A 111 17.34 7.00 33.73
C GLU A 111 17.09 8.13 32.73
N LEU A 112 16.09 7.95 31.87
CA LEU A 112 15.64 8.99 30.96
C LEU A 112 14.95 10.07 31.79
N ASN A 113 15.61 11.22 31.94
CA ASN A 113 15.10 12.33 32.74
C ASN A 113 14.69 13.51 31.83
N GLU A 114 13.93 14.45 32.38
CA GLU A 114 13.47 15.65 31.65
C GLU A 114 14.65 16.47 31.08
N GLU A 115 15.78 16.49 31.79
CA GLU A 115 17.01 17.15 31.33
C GLU A 115 17.57 16.53 30.05
N GLU A 116 17.57 15.19 29.96
CA GLU A 116 18.01 14.48 28.76
C GLU A 116 17.05 14.73 27.59
N PHE A 117 15.74 14.75 27.86
CA PHE A 117 14.73 15.12 26.87
C PHE A 117 14.98 16.55 26.34
N ARG A 118 15.24 17.51 27.23
CA ARG A 118 15.53 18.90 26.82
C ARG A 118 16.81 19.00 25.99
N PHE A 119 17.86 18.29 26.39
CA PHE A 119 19.10 18.21 25.62
C PHE A 119 18.85 17.65 24.21
N LEU A 120 18.09 16.57 24.08
CA LEU A 120 17.74 15.97 22.79
C LEU A 120 16.91 16.94 21.94
N ARG A 121 15.93 17.62 22.54
CA ARG A 121 15.09 18.62 21.87
C ARG A 121 15.90 19.77 21.27
N GLU A 122 16.96 20.22 21.95
CA GLU A 122 17.79 21.33 21.48
C GLU A 122 18.87 20.90 20.47
N ASN A 123 19.35 19.66 20.54
CA ASN A 123 20.51 19.19 19.77
C ASN A 123 20.14 18.30 18.57
N ALA A 124 18.94 17.74 18.52
CA ALA A 124 18.51 16.89 17.41
C ALA A 124 18.14 17.75 16.18
N LYS A 125 19.06 17.81 15.22
CA LYS A 125 18.91 18.65 14.00
C LYS A 125 18.12 17.99 12.87
N LEU A 126 17.93 16.67 12.94
CA LEU A 126 17.25 15.88 11.89
C LEU A 126 15.84 15.45 12.31
N SER A 127 15.45 15.72 13.55
CA SER A 127 14.13 15.37 14.08
C SER A 127 13.19 16.55 13.89
N ARG A 128 12.04 16.32 13.25
CA ARG A 128 11.00 17.34 13.06
C ARG A 128 10.28 17.66 14.37
N GLU A 129 9.95 16.61 15.12
CA GLU A 129 9.23 16.68 16.39
C GLU A 129 9.88 15.68 17.36
N ILE A 130 9.95 16.05 18.64
CA ILE A 130 10.43 15.18 19.73
C ILE A 130 9.43 15.30 20.87
N GLY A 131 8.94 14.15 21.34
CA GLY A 131 8.01 14.05 22.45
C GLY A 131 8.58 13.19 23.57
N LEU A 132 8.01 13.36 24.75
CA LEU A 132 8.26 12.52 25.92
C LEU A 132 6.95 11.86 26.31
N GLU A 133 7.00 10.59 26.65
CA GLU A 133 5.87 9.78 27.10
C GLU A 133 6.32 8.97 28.33
N ASP A 134 5.46 8.92 29.35
CA ASP A 134 5.64 8.12 30.56
C ASP A 134 4.33 7.44 30.94
N ASP A 135 4.41 6.14 31.21
CA ASP A 135 3.25 5.29 31.47
C ASP A 135 3.23 4.87 32.94
N ARG A 136 2.08 5.07 33.58
CA ARG A 136 1.86 4.61 34.96
C ARG A 136 0.48 4.02 35.15
N ASN A 137 0.41 2.97 35.95
CA ASN A 137 -0.87 2.44 36.40
C ASN A 137 -1.45 3.33 37.50
N ALA A 138 -2.68 3.80 37.30
CA ALA A 138 -3.44 4.60 38.24
C ALA A 138 -4.78 3.94 38.56
N VAL A 139 -5.44 4.45 39.60
CA VAL A 139 -6.83 4.09 39.91
C VAL A 139 -7.70 5.26 39.50
N ALA A 140 -8.64 5.01 38.59
CA ALA A 140 -9.60 6.01 38.16
C ALA A 140 -10.92 5.86 38.92
N HIS A 141 -11.48 7.00 39.30
CA HIS A 141 -12.78 7.08 39.95
C HIS A 141 -13.71 7.93 39.09
N TYR A 142 -14.85 7.37 38.72
CA TYR A 142 -15.90 8.09 38.01
C TYR A 142 -17.25 7.78 38.65
N GLU A 143 -17.91 8.79 39.21
CA GLU A 143 -19.16 8.66 39.97
C GLU A 143 -19.07 7.55 41.04
N SER A 144 -19.90 6.51 40.94
CA SER A 144 -19.91 5.36 41.86
C SER A 144 -19.00 4.22 41.41
N GLN A 145 -18.25 4.36 40.32
CA GLN A 145 -17.40 3.33 39.75
C GLN A 145 -15.93 3.61 40.06
N ARG A 146 -15.23 2.58 40.56
CA ARG A 146 -13.79 2.56 40.79
C ARG A 146 -13.18 1.54 39.84
N ILE A 147 -12.25 2.00 39.01
CA ILE A 147 -11.52 1.16 38.08
C ILE A 147 -10.05 1.17 38.52
N GLU A 148 -9.55 0.01 38.88
CA GLU A 148 -8.14 -0.17 39.23
C GLU A 148 -7.34 -0.54 37.98
N ARG A 149 -6.05 -0.21 38.00
CA ARG A 149 -5.11 -0.48 36.89
C ARG A 149 -5.52 0.19 35.57
N VAL A 150 -5.95 1.44 35.65
CA VAL A 150 -6.08 2.28 34.47
C VAL A 150 -4.69 2.70 34.04
N ASP A 151 -4.39 2.51 32.77
CA ASP A 151 -3.15 3.00 32.21
C ASP A 151 -3.23 4.52 32.04
N LEU A 152 -2.32 5.23 32.69
CA LEU A 152 -2.22 6.66 32.60
C LEU A 152 -0.94 7.01 31.88
N VAL A 153 -1.12 7.52 30.67
CA VAL A 153 -0.05 8.00 29.80
C VAL A 153 0.11 9.49 29.99
N GLY A 154 1.27 9.92 30.48
CA GLY A 154 1.68 11.32 30.53
C GLY A 154 2.56 11.63 29.32
N ALA A 155 2.09 12.49 28.42
CA ALA A 155 2.81 12.82 27.19
C ALA A 155 2.88 14.32 26.91
N THR A 156 3.86 14.74 26.12
CA THR A 156 3.96 16.13 25.63
C THR A 156 2.84 16.45 24.63
N SER A 157 2.48 17.73 24.50
CA SER A 157 1.39 18.22 23.63
C SER A 157 1.51 17.76 22.16
N ASN A 158 2.73 17.60 21.66
CA ASN A 158 3.02 17.17 20.29
C ASN A 158 2.91 15.66 20.06
N ILE A 159 2.57 14.85 21.07
CA ILE A 159 2.45 13.39 20.90
C ILE A 159 1.39 13.03 19.85
N GLY A 160 0.31 13.83 19.75
CA GLY A 160 -0.71 13.65 18.72
C GLY A 160 -0.17 13.83 17.30
N LEU A 161 0.84 14.70 17.12
CA LEU A 161 1.51 14.92 15.83
C LEU A 161 2.54 13.83 15.51
N ILE A 162 3.16 13.24 16.54
CA ILE A 162 4.18 12.19 16.40
C ILE A 162 3.51 10.84 16.11
N GLY A 163 2.50 10.46 16.89
CA GLY A 163 1.77 9.20 16.75
C GLY A 163 0.59 9.24 15.77
N ASN A 164 0.49 10.29 14.95
CA ASN A 164 -0.60 10.49 13.98
C ASN A 164 -2.02 10.31 14.58
N TYR A 165 -2.18 10.62 15.87
CA TYR A 165 -3.44 10.41 16.56
C TYR A 165 -4.47 11.45 16.09
N THR A 166 -5.64 10.97 15.68
CA THR A 166 -6.78 11.84 15.36
C THR A 166 -7.72 11.92 16.56
N ALA A 167 -7.96 13.12 17.08
CA ALA A 167 -8.93 13.32 18.15
C ALA A 167 -10.35 13.05 17.63
N LEU A 168 -11.00 12.00 18.15
CA LEU A 168 -12.40 11.70 17.83
C LEU A 168 -13.36 12.75 18.41
N THR A 169 -13.00 13.38 19.53
CA THR A 169 -13.76 14.45 20.18
C THR A 169 -12.80 15.33 20.99
N GLY A 170 -13.04 16.64 20.97
CA GLY A 170 -12.19 17.62 21.67
C GLY A 170 -10.93 17.98 20.88
N HIS A 171 -9.90 18.45 21.59
CA HIS A 171 -8.60 18.77 21.02
C HIS A 171 -7.49 18.24 21.93
N PHE A 172 -6.32 17.98 21.37
CA PHE A 172 -5.13 17.71 22.18
C PHE A 172 -4.77 18.96 22.99
N PRO A 173 -4.25 18.80 24.21
CA PRO A 173 -3.68 19.91 24.97
C PRO A 173 -2.61 20.58 24.11
N LEU A 174 -2.79 21.87 23.79
CA LEU A 174 -1.79 22.68 23.13
C LEU A 174 -0.97 23.36 24.23
N ASP A 175 0.36 23.28 24.13
CA ASP A 175 1.27 24.10 24.96
C ASP A 175 1.29 25.56 24.49
#